data_AF-A0A0C3PY36-F1
#
_entry.id   AF-A0A0C3PY36-F1
#
_cell.length_a   1.000
_cell.length_b   1.000
_cell.length_c   1.000
_cell.angle_alpha   90.00
_cell.angle_beta   90.00
_cell.angle_gamma   90.00
#
_symmetry.space_group_name_H-M   'P 1'
#
loop_
_entity.id
_entity.type
_entity.pdbx_description
1 polymer ?
#
loop_
_entity_poly.entity_id
_entity_poly.type
_entity_poly.pdbx_seq_one_letter_code
_entity_poly.pdbx_strand_id
1 'polypeptide(L)'
;FVDVRTEEGSDASAVFVRKLRQLSAKVISRPGVTATHYVWKSGLQSTITRYTTLEEPKPFLVGIGWVLKCAENKERVDEKNYLVNVKEAEVIFGHKVRVQIPCVLC
;
A
#
# COMPACT_ATOMS: atom_id res chain seq x y z
N PHE A 1 -7.55 -0.82 -4.15
CA PHE A 1 -6.86 -1.97 -3.53
C PHE A 1 -6.10 -1.47 -2.31
N VAL A 2 -5.95 -2.28 -1.26
CA VAL A 2 -5.31 -1.87 0.00
C VAL A 2 -4.27 -2.92 0.37
N ASP A 3 -3.02 -2.50 0.51
CA ASP A 3 -1.91 -3.32 1.01
C ASP A 3 -1.15 -2.52 2.07
N VAL A 4 -1.54 -2.73 3.31
CA VAL A 4 -1.00 -2.01 4.46
C VAL A 4 -0.55 -3.04 5.47
N ARG A 5 0.73 -3.00 5.82
CA ARG A 5 1.30 -3.92 6.81
C ARG A 5 1.93 -3.15 7.97
N THR A 6 2.00 -3.83 9.11
CA THR A 6 2.81 -3.38 10.25
C THR A 6 4.30 -3.51 9.91
N GLU A 7 5.16 -2.93 10.74
CA GLU A 7 6.62 -3.03 10.58
C GLU A 7 7.14 -4.47 10.73
N GLU A 8 6.41 -5.27 11.51
CA GLU A 8 6.62 -6.72 11.68
C GLU A 8 6.14 -7.53 10.46
N GLY A 9 5.43 -6.90 9.52
CA GLY A 9 4.95 -7.52 8.28
C GLY A 9 3.54 -8.11 8.37
N SER A 10 2.84 -7.96 9.50
CA SER A 10 1.46 -8.42 9.67
C SER A 10 0.48 -7.56 8.87
N ASP A 11 -0.57 -8.17 8.32
CA ASP A 11 -1.61 -7.46 7.57
C ASP A 11 -2.42 -6.54 8.50
N ALA A 12 -2.46 -5.25 8.17
CA ALA A 12 -3.21 -4.22 8.88
C ALA A 12 -4.27 -3.55 7.97
N SER A 13 -4.54 -4.11 6.79
CA SER A 13 -5.44 -3.53 5.79
C SER A 13 -6.88 -3.43 6.28
N ALA A 14 -7.36 -4.38 7.10
CA ALA A 14 -8.76 -4.52 7.51
C ALA A 14 -9.37 -3.22 8.07
N VAL A 15 -8.63 -2.48 8.90
CA VAL A 15 -9.09 -1.22 9.50
C VAL A 15 -9.33 -0.15 8.43
N PHE A 16 -8.45 -0.06 7.44
CA PHE A 16 -8.55 0.91 6.35
C PHE A 16 -9.62 0.50 5.34
N VAL A 17 -9.76 -0.79 5.05
CA VAL A 17 -10.84 -1.33 4.22
C VAL A 17 -12.21 -0.96 4.80
N ARG A 18 -12.39 -1.10 6.13
CA ARG A 18 -13.64 -0.72 6.80
C ARG A 18 -13.93 0.78 6.66
N LYS A 19 -12.95 1.66 6.87
CA LYS A 19 -13.11 3.12 6.70
C LYS A 19 -13.52 3.47 5.26
N LEU A 20 -12.88 2.88 4.26
CA LEU A 20 -13.20 3.12 2.85
C LEU A 20 -14.62 2.65 2.49
N ARG A 21 -15.03 1.49 3.00
CA ARG A 21 -16.40 0.98 2.76
C ARG A 21 -17.48 1.87 3.38
N GLN A 22 -17.20 2.51 4.51
CA GLN A 22 -18.12 3.50 5.11
C GLN A 22 -18.32 4.73 4.22
N LEU A 23 -17.36 5.03 3.34
CA LEU A 23 -17.44 6.09 2.33
C LEU A 23 -17.96 5.57 0.98
N SER A 24 -18.62 4.40 0.96
CA SER A 24 -19.13 3.73 -0.24
C SER A 24 -18.04 3.37 -1.28
N ALA A 25 -16.77 3.31 -0.88
CA ALA A 25 -15.70 2.90 -1.78
C ALA A 25 -15.72 1.39 -2.02
N LYS A 26 -15.65 0.98 -3.29
CA LYS A 26 -15.48 -0.43 -3.68
C LYS A 26 -14.04 -0.88 -3.43
N VAL A 27 -13.86 -1.77 -2.46
CA VAL A 27 -12.54 -2.36 -2.16
C VAL A 27 -12.43 -3.75 -2.78
N ILE A 28 -11.45 -3.92 -3.67
CA ILE A 28 -11.14 -5.16 -4.39
C ILE A 28 -9.86 -5.80 -3.86
N SER A 29 -9.83 -7.15 -3.80
CA SER A 29 -8.68 -7.95 -3.36
C SER A 29 -7.68 -8.24 -4.47
N ARG A 30 -8.12 -8.21 -5.73
CA ARG A 30 -7.26 -8.33 -6.91
C ARG A 30 -7.48 -7.08 -7.78
N PRO A 31 -6.53 -6.14 -7.82
CA PRO A 31 -6.69 -4.96 -8.64
C PRO A 31 -6.62 -5.31 -10.13
N GLY A 32 -7.73 -5.12 -10.84
CA GLY A 32 -7.79 -5.17 -12.31
C GLY A 32 -7.79 -3.78 -12.92
N VAL A 33 -8.17 -3.68 -14.19
CA VAL A 33 -8.27 -2.40 -14.94
C VAL A 33 -9.20 -1.36 -14.31
N THR A 34 -10.14 -1.78 -13.45
CA THR A 34 -11.07 -0.88 -12.78
C THR A 34 -10.54 -0.30 -11.46
N ALA A 35 -9.32 -0.66 -11.05
CA ALA A 35 -8.72 -0.12 -9.85
C ALA A 35 -8.38 1.36 -10.07
N THR A 36 -8.85 2.25 -9.21
CA THR A 36 -8.54 3.69 -9.28
C THR A 36 -7.46 4.11 -8.29
N HIS A 37 -7.33 3.38 -7.17
CA HIS A 37 -6.39 3.69 -6.10
C HIS A 37 -5.74 2.42 -5.55
N TYR A 38 -4.44 2.51 -5.27
CA TYR A 38 -3.66 1.59 -4.47
C TYR A 38 -3.30 2.30 -3.17
N VAL A 39 -3.87 1.85 -2.04
CA VAL A 39 -3.46 2.34 -0.72
C VAL A 39 -2.33 1.44 -0.23
N TRP A 40 -1.17 2.03 0.04
CA TRP A 40 0.03 1.29 0.36
C TRP A 40 0.77 1.86 1.58
N LYS A 41 1.22 0.98 2.49
CA LYS A 41 2.19 1.30 3.56
C LYS A 41 2.90 0.02 3.98
N SER A 42 4.21 -0.04 3.76
CA SER A 42 5.05 -1.19 4.10
C SER A 42 4.48 -2.52 3.54
N GLY A 43 3.74 -2.45 2.42
CA GLY A 43 3.07 -3.59 1.81
C GLY A 43 4.06 -4.57 1.16
N LEU A 44 3.55 -5.57 0.46
CA LEU A 44 4.39 -6.56 -0.21
C LEU A 44 5.15 -5.95 -1.38
N GLN A 45 6.41 -6.38 -1.58
CA GLN A 45 7.18 -6.01 -2.77
C GLN A 45 6.47 -6.40 -4.07
N SER A 46 5.78 -7.55 -4.06
CA SER A 46 4.98 -8.02 -5.20
C SER A 46 3.86 -7.05 -5.59
N THR A 47 3.31 -6.28 -4.64
CA THR A 47 2.34 -5.23 -4.93
C THR A 47 2.97 -4.09 -5.71
N ILE A 48 4.17 -3.67 -5.31
CA ILE A 48 4.92 -2.59 -6.00
C ILE A 48 5.35 -3.04 -7.38
N THR A 49 5.97 -4.23 -7.50
CA THR A 49 6.35 -4.81 -8.79
C THR A 49 5.14 -4.91 -9.73
N ARG A 50 3.99 -5.34 -9.23
CA ARG A 50 2.77 -5.37 -10.05
C ARG A 50 2.34 -3.97 -10.46
N TYR A 51 2.31 -3.02 -9.54
CA TYR A 51 1.91 -1.64 -9.81
C TYR A 51 2.80 -0.98 -10.87
N THR A 52 4.12 -1.19 -10.83
CA THR A 52 5.06 -0.61 -11.81
C THR A 52 4.85 -1.15 -13.22
N THR A 53 4.40 -2.41 -13.35
CA THR A 53 4.11 -3.06 -14.64
C THR A 53 2.76 -2.69 -15.25
N LEU A 54 1.91 -1.92 -14.57
CA LEU A 54 0.62 -1.49 -15.14
C LEU A 54 0.83 -0.55 -16.34
N GLU A 55 -0.06 -0.65 -17.32
CA GLU A 55 -0.16 0.30 -18.43
C GLU A 55 -0.76 1.64 -17.96
N GLU A 56 -0.47 2.70 -18.71
CA GLU A 56 -1.03 4.03 -18.43
C GLU A 56 -2.47 4.16 -18.97
N PRO A 57 -3.36 4.93 -18.29
CA PRO A 57 -3.09 5.69 -17.07
C PRO A 57 -3.08 4.81 -15.81
N LYS A 58 -2.03 4.94 -15.00
CA LYS A 58 -1.93 4.21 -13.73
C LYS A 58 -2.90 4.75 -12.68
N PRO A 59 -3.47 3.86 -11.83
CA PRO A 59 -4.20 4.29 -10.65
C PRO A 59 -3.31 5.05 -9.67
N PHE A 60 -3.89 5.87 -8.80
CA PHE A 60 -3.11 6.60 -7.81
C PHE A 60 -2.54 5.64 -6.75
N LEU A 61 -1.22 5.70 -6.54
CA LEU A 61 -0.57 5.05 -5.41
C LEU A 61 -0.48 6.03 -4.23
N VAL A 62 -1.28 5.79 -3.20
CA VAL A 62 -1.45 6.69 -2.05
C VAL A 62 -1.11 6.02 -0.72
N GLY A 63 -0.70 6.82 0.26
CA GLY A 63 -0.45 6.38 1.63
C GLY A 63 -1.73 6.27 2.45
N ILE A 64 -1.61 5.73 3.67
CA ILE A 64 -2.74 5.61 4.61
C ILE A 64 -3.32 6.97 5.04
N GLY A 65 -2.53 8.05 4.98
CA GLY A 65 -2.96 9.40 5.32
C GLY A 65 -4.15 9.87 4.47
N TRP A 66 -4.20 9.47 3.21
CA TRP A 66 -5.33 9.77 2.33
C TRP A 66 -6.63 9.15 2.84
N VAL A 67 -6.58 7.87 3.23
CA VAL A 67 -7.76 7.16 3.77
C VAL A 67 -8.24 7.81 5.06
N LEU A 68 -7.31 8.19 5.94
CA LEU A 68 -7.64 8.87 7.19
C LEU A 68 -8.30 10.22 6.92
N LYS A 69 -7.78 11.00 5.97
CA LYS A 69 -8.34 12.30 5.63
C LYS A 69 -9.71 12.20 4.96
N CYS A 70 -9.90 11.25 4.05
CA CYS A 70 -11.21 10.96 3.47
C CYS A 70 -12.23 10.58 4.55
N ALA A 71 -11.82 9.77 5.53
CA ALA A 71 -12.71 9.37 6.62
C ALA A 71 -13.05 10.52 7.57
N GLU A 72 -12.10 11.41 7.84
CA GLU A 72 -12.29 12.61 8.65
C GLU A 72 -13.28 13.58 7.99
N ASN A 73 -13.08 13.89 6.70
CA ASN A 73 -13.91 14.83 5.96
C ASN A 73 -15.23 14.20 5.44
N LYS A 74 -15.37 12.88 5.53
CA LYS A 74 -16.49 12.09 4.95
C LYS A 74 -16.66 12.26 3.44
N GLU A 75 -15.58 12.56 2.74
CA GLU A 75 -15.56 12.78 1.30
C GLU A 75 -14.26 12.29 0.68
N ARG A 76 -14.19 12.24 -0.66
CA ARG A 76 -12.93 11.99 -1.36
C ARG A 76 -12.11 13.28 -1.37
N VAL A 77 -10.91 13.24 -0.80
CA VAL A 77 -9.95 14.35 -0.87
C VAL A 77 -8.92 14.16 -1.98
N ASP A 78 -8.24 15.25 -2.37
CA ASP A 78 -7.21 15.23 -3.40
C ASP A 78 -6.04 14.29 -3.06
N GLU A 79 -5.59 13.52 -4.05
CA GLU A 79 -4.60 12.47 -3.89
C GLU A 79 -3.15 13.01 -3.83
N LYS A 80 -2.87 14.21 -4.37
CA LYS A 80 -1.50 14.67 -4.66
C LYS A 80 -0.63 14.76 -3.42
N ASN A 81 -1.21 15.19 -2.30
CA ASN A 81 -0.51 15.36 -1.02
C ASN A 81 -0.21 14.01 -0.32
N TYR A 82 -0.69 12.90 -0.87
CA TYR A 82 -0.60 11.58 -0.25
C TYR A 82 0.02 10.54 -1.19
N LEU A 83 0.58 10.96 -2.32
CA LEU A 83 1.23 10.06 -3.26
C LEU A 83 2.45 9.41 -2.62
N VAL A 84 2.61 8.10 -2.86
CA VAL A 84 3.79 7.35 -2.43
C VAL A 84 4.77 7.26 -3.59
N ASN A 85 6.01 7.66 -3.35
CA ASN A 85 7.07 7.48 -4.32
C ASN A 85 7.54 6.02 -4.31
N VAL A 86 7.37 5.34 -5.45
CA VAL A 86 7.76 3.94 -5.62
C VAL A 86 9.27 3.74 -5.41
N LYS A 87 10.11 4.69 -5.84
CA LYS A 87 11.57 4.57 -5.73
C LYS A 87 12.05 4.63 -4.28
N GLU A 88 11.40 5.43 -3.45
CA GLU A 88 11.69 5.51 -2.02
C GLU A 88 11.18 4.28 -1.27
N ALA A 89 10.04 3.72 -1.69
CA ALA A 89 9.52 2.49 -1.12
C ALA A 89 10.52 1.33 -1.27
N GLU A 90 11.18 1.18 -2.41
CA GLU A 90 12.20 0.14 -2.65
C GLU A 90 13.44 0.28 -1.75
N VAL A 91 13.89 1.51 -1.47
CA VAL A 91 15.07 1.77 -0.62
C VAL A 91 14.83 1.31 0.83
N ILE A 92 13.62 1.46 1.35
CA ILE A 92 13.24 0.99 2.71
C ILE A 92 13.33 -0.54 2.80
N PHE A 93 13.03 -1.28 1.73
CA PHE A 93 13.15 -2.73 1.70
C PHE A 93 14.58 -3.24 1.47
N GLY A 94 15.45 -2.43 0.85
CA GLY A 94 16.85 -2.77 0.60
C GLY A 94 17.73 -2.85 1.86
N HIS A 95 17.30 -2.25 2.98
CA HIS A 95 18.06 -2.26 4.24
C HIS A 95 17.76 -3.44 5.17
N LYS A 96 16.90 -4.39 4.79
CA LYS A 96 16.86 -5.70 5.46
C LYS A 96 17.92 -6.63 4.84
N VAL A 97 19.20 -6.28 5.01
CA VAL A 97 20.28 -7.26 4.91
C VAL A 97 20.02 -8.28 6.02
N ARG A 98 19.47 -9.43 5.67
CA ARG A 98 19.50 -10.61 6.54
C ARG A 98 20.97 -10.99 6.70
N VAL A 99 21.58 -10.56 7.81
CA VAL A 99 22.82 -11.19 8.27
C VAL A 99 22.40 -12.59 8.72
N GLN A 100 22.56 -13.56 7.82
CA GLN A 100 22.49 -14.97 8.17
C GLN A 100 23.72 -15.26 9.02
N ILE A 101 23.54 -15.27 10.34
CA ILE A 101 24.52 -15.87 11.24
C ILE A 101 24.56 -17.35 10.87
N PRO A 102 25.70 -17.90 10.40
CA PRO A 102 25.78 -19.33 10.16
C PRO A 102 25.63 -20.01 11.52
N CYS A 103 24.55 -20.78 11.69
CA CYS A 103 24.41 -21.67 12.81
C CYS A 103 25.46 -22.78 12.63
N VAL A 104 26.65 -22.56 13.18
CA VAL A 104 27.65 -23.61 13.40
C VAL A 104 27.29 -24.32 14.70
N LEU A 105 26.60 -25.45 14.57
CA LEU A 105 26.52 -26.46 15.62
C LEU A 105 26.80 -27.81 14.95
N CYS A 106 28.08 -28.23 15.09
CA CYS A 106 28.48 -29.63 15.07
C CYS A 106 28.16 -30.25 16.44
#